data_AF-A0A9D2PCM8-F1
#
_entry.id   AF-A0A9D2PCM8-F1
#
_cell.length_a   1.000
_cell.length_b   1.000
_cell.length_c   1.000
_cell.angle_alpha   90.00
_cell.angle_beta   90.00
_cell.angle_gamma   90.00
#
_symmetry.space_group_name_H-M   'P 1'
#
loop_
_entity.id
_entity.type
_entity.pdbx_description
1 polymer ?
#
loop_
_entity_poly.entity_id
_entity_poly.type
_entity_poly.pdbx_seq_one_letter_code
_entity_poly.pdbx_strand_id
1 'polypeptide(L)' 'MFADYHVHTEFSDDSRYPMEDVIRDAVKMGMDEICIT' A
#
# COMPACT_ATOMS: atom_id res chain seq x y z
N MET A 1 -0.76 -5.13 -15.91
CA MET A 1 -0.97 -5.32 -14.47
C MET A 1 -0.32 -4.14 -13.79
N PHE A 2 -1.12 -3.23 -13.24
CA PHE A 2 -0.63 -2.12 -12.46
C PHE A 2 -0.60 -2.56 -10.99
N ALA A 3 0.59 -2.85 -10.47
CA ALA A 3 0.77 -3.44 -9.14
C ALA A 3 2.04 -2.93 -8.43
N ASP A 4 2.04 -3.02 -7.11
CA ASP A 4 3.19 -2.72 -6.24
C ASP A 4 3.32 -3.77 -5.14
N TYR A 5 4.50 -4.38 -5.03
CA TYR A 5 4.78 -5.51 -4.17
C TYR A 5 5.80 -5.20 -3.06
N HIS A 6 6.15 -3.93 -2.88
CA HIS A 6 7.02 -3.48 -1.81
C HIS A 6 6.43 -2.23 -1.16
N VAL A 7 5.51 -2.44 -0.22
CA VAL A 7 4.75 -1.35 0.41
C VAL A 7 4.85 -1.41 1.93
N HIS A 8 5.39 -0.35 2.52
CA HIS A 8 5.49 -0.18 3.98
C HIS A 8 4.21 0.47 4.53
N THR A 9 3.85 0.12 5.76
CA THR A 9 2.73 0.72 6.52
C THR A 9 3.24 1.15 7.90
N GLU A 10 2.36 1.66 8.75
CA GLU A 10 2.64 1.96 10.17
C GLU A 10 3.20 0.78 11.00
N PHE A 11 3.20 -0.45 10.47
CA PHE A 11 3.85 -1.61 11.06
C PHE A 11 5.38 -1.67 10.81
N SER A 12 5.89 -0.90 9.86
CA SER A 12 7.33 -0.71 9.63
C SER A 12 7.87 0.41 10.53
N ASP A 13 9.09 0.28 11.03
CA ASP A 13 9.70 1.25 11.94
C ASP A 13 9.87 2.64 11.31
N ASP A 14 10.10 2.65 10.00
CA ASP A 14 10.33 3.81 9.14
C ASP A 14 9.08 4.44 8.51
N SER A 15 7.89 3.89 8.78
CA SER A 15 6.63 4.41 8.23
C SER A 15 5.61 4.72 9.32
N ARG A 16 4.71 5.64 9.00
CA ARG A 16 3.56 6.04 9.83
C ARG A 16 2.26 6.04 9.03
N TYR A 17 2.29 5.49 7.81
CA TYR A 17 1.15 5.55 6.90
C TYR A 17 0.17 4.41 7.21
N PRO A 18 -1.11 4.70 7.52
CA PRO A 18 -2.06 3.67 7.87
C PRO A 18 -2.31 2.67 6.74
N MET A 19 -2.42 1.39 7.08
CA MET A 19 -2.67 0.34 6.08
C MET A 19 -3.96 0.58 5.29
N GLU A 20 -5.00 1.10 5.95
CA GLU A 20 -6.27 1.42 5.29
C GLU A 20 -6.12 2.51 4.22
N ASP A 21 -5.27 3.51 4.49
CA ASP A 21 -5.02 4.60 3.54
C ASP A 21 -4.22 4.11 2.33
N VAL A 22 -3.23 3.22 2.52
CA VAL A 22 -2.54 2.51 1.43
C VAL A 22 -3.56 1.83 0.50
N ILE A 23 -4.48 1.05 1.06
CA ILE A 23 -5.48 0.29 0.29
C ILE A 23 -6.42 1.25 -0.45
N ARG A 24 -6.92 2.29 0.22
CA ARG A 24 -7.82 3.29 -0.38
C ARG A 24 -7.17 4.01 -1.55
N ASP A 25 -5.88 4.32 -1.45
CA ASP A 25 -5.15 4.99 -2.52
C ASP A 25 -4.81 4.05 -3.67
N ALA A 26 -4.43 2.79 -3.41
CA ALA A 26 -4.27 1.78 -4.45
C ALA A 26 -5.55 1.61 -5.29
N VAL A 27 -6.72 1.59 -4.64
CA VAL A 27 -8.02 1.56 -5.32
C VAL A 27 -8.27 2.83 -6.14
N LYS A 28 -8.03 4.03 -5.59
CA LYS A 28 -8.18 5.31 -6.33
C LYS A 28 -7.26 5.38 -7.55
N MET A 29 -6.06 4.80 -7.45
CA MET A 29 -5.11 4.72 -8.56
C MET A 29 -5.50 3.67 -9.61
N GLY A 30 -6.46 2.80 -9.31
CA GLY A 30 -6.87 1.71 -10.21
C GLY A 30 -5.82 0.62 -10.30
N MET A 31 -5.12 0.34 -9.20
CA MET A 31 -4.18 -0.78 -9.12
C MET A 31 -4.92 -2.11 -9.09
N ASP A 32 -4.40 -3.09 -9.82
CA ASP A 32 -4.96 -4.43 -9.92
C ASP A 32 -4.63 -5.24 -8.64
N GLU A 33 -3.45 -5.02 -8.06
CA GLU A 33 -2.95 -5.77 -6.91
C GLU A 33 -1.88 -4.99 -6.13
N ILE A 34 -1.82 -5.20 -4.82
CA ILE A 34 -0.71 -4.74 -3.96
C ILE A 34 -0.28 -5.84 -2.97
N CYS A 35 0.99 -5.82 -2.53
CA CYS A 35 1.51 -6.64 -1.44
C CYS A 35 2.19 -5.74 -0.38
N ILE A 36 1.76 -5.86 0.87
CA ILE A 36 2.39 -5.19 2.01
C ILE A 36 3.61 -6.01 2.47
N THR A 37 4.74 -5.34 2.71
CA THR A 37 6.03 -5.95 3.07
C THR A 37 6.73 -5.13 4.14
#